data_AF-A0A9D8IZ91-F1
#
_entry.id   AF-A0A9D8IZ91-F1
#
_cell.length_a   1.000
_cell.length_b   1.000
_cell.length_c   1.000
_cell.angle_alpha   90.00
_cell.angle_beta   90.00
_cell.angle_gamma   90.00
#
_symmetry.space_group_name_H-M   'P 1'
#
loop_
_entity.id
_entity.type
_entity.pdbx_description
1 polymer ?
#
loop_
_entity_poly.entity_id
_entity_poly.type
_entity_poly.pdbx_seq_one_letter_code
_entity_poly.pdbx_strand_id
1 'polypeptide(L)'
;ALIDGTLVTPTKGRELLPGVTRDLVLELALEHGVAAVERPITLTELNVAREIWLTSSTREIMPVIELDGRPVGTGEPGALWEKVHGYYRAYKETLRGGS
;
A
#
# COMPACT_ATOMS: atom_id res chain seq x y z
N ALA A 1 2.17 -3.00 -3.69
CA ALA A 1 3.56 -3.48 -3.57
C ALA A 1 4.51 -2.41 -4.07
N LEU A 2 5.68 -2.26 -3.46
CA LEU A 2 6.73 -1.34 -3.91
C LEU A 2 7.66 -2.04 -4.90
N ILE A 3 7.55 -1.66 -6.18
CA ILE A 3 8.31 -2.24 -7.30
C ILE A 3 9.02 -1.09 -8.01
N ASP A 4 10.35 -1.16 -8.12
CA ASP A 4 11.20 -0.15 -8.76
C ASP A 4 10.91 1.30 -8.30
N GLY A 5 10.65 1.47 -6.99
CA GLY A 5 10.37 2.77 -6.39
C GLY A 5 8.94 3.29 -6.59
N THR A 6 8.07 2.50 -7.21
CA THR A 6 6.66 2.85 -7.45
C THR A 6 5.72 1.94 -6.67
N LEU A 7 4.68 2.51 -6.05
CA LEU A 7 3.57 1.75 -5.50
C LEU A 7 2.69 1.22 -6.62
N VAL A 8 2.66 -0.09 -6.77
CA VAL A 8 1.83 -0.77 -7.75
C VAL A 8 0.72 -1.52 -7.04
N THR A 9 -0.50 -1.38 -7.54
CA THR A 9 -1.64 -2.21 -7.17
C THR A 9 -2.37 -2.68 -8.42
N PRO A 10 -2.96 -3.89 -8.44
CA PRO A 10 -3.76 -4.34 -9.57
C PRO A 10 -4.91 -3.39 -9.86
N THR A 11 -5.16 -3.14 -11.14
CA THR A 11 -6.30 -2.37 -11.62
C THR A 11 -7.60 -2.99 -11.11
N LYS A 12 -8.57 -2.16 -10.70
CA LYS A 12 -9.92 -2.63 -10.36
C LYS A 12 -10.51 -3.40 -11.55
N GLY A 13 -11.26 -4.45 -11.26
CA GLY A 13 -11.90 -5.27 -12.29
C GLY A 13 -12.93 -6.20 -11.68
N ARG A 14 -13.50 -7.09 -12.50
CA ARG A 14 -14.51 -8.06 -12.01
C ARG A 14 -13.98 -8.97 -10.89
N GLU A 15 -12.67 -9.18 -10.87
CA GLU A 15 -11.98 -10.05 -9.91
C GLU A 15 -11.45 -9.31 -8.68
N LEU A 16 -11.49 -7.96 -8.69
CA LEU A 16 -10.96 -7.13 -7.61
C LEU A 16 -11.97 -6.06 -7.23
N LEU A 17 -12.55 -6.22 -6.04
CA LEU A 17 -13.50 -5.27 -5.49
C LEU A 17 -12.87 -3.87 -5.35
N PRO A 18 -13.64 -2.80 -5.58
CA PRO A 18 -13.19 -1.44 -5.27
C PRO A 18 -12.95 -1.33 -3.76
N GLY A 19 -11.77 -0.85 -3.37
CA GLY A 19 -11.41 -0.65 -1.97
C GLY A 19 -11.26 0.84 -1.66
N VAL A 20 -12.14 1.40 -0.83
CA VAL A 20 -12.05 2.83 -0.44
C VAL A 20 -10.73 3.12 0.26
N THR A 21 -10.29 2.26 1.19
CA THR A 21 -8.98 2.40 1.85
C THR A 21 -7.84 2.35 0.84
N ARG A 22 -7.93 1.46 -0.15
CA ARG A 22 -6.93 1.30 -1.21
C ARG A 22 -6.83 2.57 -2.05
N ASP A 23 -7.97 3.15 -2.43
CA ASP A 23 -8.01 4.39 -3.22
C ASP A 23 -7.44 5.58 -2.43
N LEU A 24 -7.83 5.75 -1.17
CA LEU A 24 -7.30 6.81 -0.30
C LEU A 24 -5.78 6.69 -0.10
N VAL A 25 -5.26 5.46 0.02
CA VAL A 25 -3.81 5.22 0.12
C VAL A 25 -3.08 5.67 -1.16
N LEU A 26 -3.62 5.40 -2.34
CA LEU A 26 -3.03 5.85 -3.60
C LEU A 26 -3.07 7.38 -3.72
N GLU A 27 -4.19 8.00 -3.35
CA GLU A 27 -4.37 9.46 -3.36
C GLU A 27 -3.35 10.14 -2.44
N LEU A 28 -3.30 9.73 -1.16
CA LEU A 28 -2.35 10.30 -0.19
C LEU A 28 -0.89 10.07 -0.60
N ALA A 29 -0.56 8.92 -1.19
CA ALA A 29 0.78 8.66 -1.72
C ALA A 29 1.13 9.67 -2.82
N LEU A 30 0.26 9.84 -3.81
CA LEU A 30 0.47 10.76 -4.94
C LEU A 30 0.57 12.22 -4.47
N GLU A 31 -0.28 12.65 -3.55
CA GLU A 31 -0.26 14.00 -2.96
C GLU A 31 1.07 14.32 -2.26
N HIS A 32 1.72 13.31 -1.68
CA HIS A 32 3.00 13.45 -0.98
C HIS A 32 4.21 13.10 -1.86
N GLY A 33 4.02 13.03 -3.18
CA GLY A 33 5.11 12.81 -4.15
C GLY A 33 5.62 11.36 -4.22
N VAL A 34 4.86 10.40 -3.68
CA VAL A 34 5.15 8.97 -3.84
C VAL A 34 4.49 8.48 -5.14
N ALA A 35 5.31 7.99 -6.07
CA ALA A 35 4.81 7.44 -7.33
C ALA A 35 3.90 6.24 -7.07
N ALA A 36 2.71 6.27 -7.66
CA ALA A 36 1.75 5.18 -7.56
C ALA A 36 1.05 4.93 -8.91
N VAL A 37 0.78 3.67 -9.23
CA VAL A 37 0.13 3.26 -10.48
C VAL A 37 -0.75 2.03 -10.30
N GLU A 38 -1.88 2.02 -11.01
CA GLU A 38 -2.74 0.85 -11.12
C GLU A 38 -2.38 0.04 -12.37
N ARG A 39 -1.80 -1.16 -12.18
CA ARG A 39 -1.52 -2.12 -13.26
C ARG A 39 -1.42 -3.55 -12.71
N PRO A 40 -1.57 -4.58 -13.55
CA PRO A 40 -1.29 -5.95 -13.15
C PRO A 40 0.12 -6.09 -12.54
N ILE A 41 0.23 -6.98 -11.54
CA ILE A 41 1.48 -7.36 -10.88
C ILE A 41 1.71 -8.84 -11.19
N THR A 42 2.86 -9.16 -11.75
CA THR A 42 3.26 -10.54 -11.97
C THR A 42 3.74 -11.19 -10.68
N LEU A 43 3.69 -12.52 -10.59
CA LEU A 43 4.26 -13.24 -9.45
C LEU A 43 5.75 -12.96 -9.29
N THR A 44 6.50 -12.79 -10.39
CA THR A 44 7.92 -12.46 -10.35
C THR A 44 8.15 -11.11 -9.70
N GLU A 45 7.41 -10.07 -10.10
CA GLU A 45 7.49 -8.75 -9.49
C GLU A 45 7.12 -8.76 -8.00
N LEU A 46 6.07 -9.52 -7.64
CA LEU A 46 5.66 -9.63 -6.25
C LEU A 46 6.73 -10.32 -5.39
N ASN A 47 7.38 -11.36 -5.91
CA ASN A 47 8.45 -12.09 -5.23
C ASN A 47 9.72 -11.25 -5.00
N VAL A 48 9.95 -10.20 -5.79
CA VAL A 48 11.12 -9.31 -5.65
C VAL A 48 10.74 -7.91 -5.15
N ALA A 49 9.49 -7.71 -4.77
CA ALA A 49 9.01 -6.44 -4.25
C ALA A 49 9.76 -6.06 -2.97
N ARG A 50 10.09 -4.78 -2.82
CA ARG A 50 10.75 -4.29 -1.60
C ARG A 50 9.81 -4.23 -0.42
N GLU A 51 8.54 -3.95 -0.68
CA GLU A 51 7.48 -3.90 0.32
C GLU A 51 6.18 -4.44 -0.28
N ILE A 52 5.40 -5.18 0.50
CA ILE A 52 4.07 -5.65 0.14
C ILE A 52 3.11 -5.19 1.23
N TRP A 53 1.97 -4.63 0.83
CA TRP A 53 0.99 -4.07 1.77
C TRP A 53 -0.38 -4.67 1.50
N LEU A 54 -1.18 -4.79 2.55
CA LEU A 54 -2.61 -5.07 2.48
C LEU A 54 -3.39 -3.86 2.96
N THR A 55 -4.52 -3.58 2.31
CA THR A 55 -5.42 -2.51 2.73
C THR A 55 -6.81 -3.06 3.04
N SER A 56 -7.40 -2.66 4.16
CA SER A 56 -8.81 -2.94 4.44
C SER A 56 -9.43 -1.87 5.35
N SER A 57 -10.76 -1.80 5.38
CA SER A 57 -11.47 -0.88 6.27
C SER A 57 -11.23 -1.17 7.76
N THR A 58 -10.98 -2.43 8.11
CA THR A 58 -10.81 -2.87 9.50
C THR A 58 -9.36 -2.88 9.98
N ARG A 59 -8.39 -3.00 9.05
CA ARG A 59 -6.97 -3.12 9.36
C ARG A 59 -6.11 -2.01 8.76
N GLU A 60 -6.73 -1.00 8.16
CA GLU A 60 -6.04 0.14 7.55
C GLU A 60 -5.01 -0.30 6.51
N ILE A 61 -3.72 -0.01 6.71
CA ILE A 61 -2.60 -0.42 5.88
C ILE A 61 -1.70 -1.35 6.69
N MET A 62 -1.60 -2.61 6.30
CA MET A 62 -0.76 -3.61 6.98
C MET A 62 0.45 -3.97 6.13
N PRO A 63 1.66 -4.02 6.71
CA PRO A 63 2.83 -4.52 6.00
C PRO A 63 2.78 -6.05 5.97
N VAL A 64 3.16 -6.62 4.83
CA VAL A 64 3.42 -8.05 4.66
C VAL A 64 4.94 -8.22 4.65
N ILE A 65 5.46 -8.85 5.69
CA ILE A 65 6.90 -9.05 5.91
C ILE A 65 7.40 -10.41 5.40
N GLU A 66 6.50 -11.33 5.10
CA GLU A 66 6.82 -12.66 4.58
C GLU A 66 5.84 -13.04 3.47
N LEU A 67 6.36 -13.60 2.37
CA LEU A 67 5.61 -14.16 1.25
C LEU A 67 6.16 -15.57 0.97
N ASP A 68 5.29 -16.58 1.01
CA ASP A 68 5.64 -17.98 0.73
C ASP A 68 6.87 -18.49 1.52
N GLY A 69 6.94 -18.14 2.82
CA GLY A 69 8.05 -18.54 3.69
C GLY A 69 9.35 -17.77 3.47
N ARG A 70 9.33 -16.70 2.67
CA ARG A 70 10.49 -15.85 2.37
C ARG A 70 10.26 -14.42 2.84
N PRO A 71 11.29 -13.75 3.40
CA PRO A 71 11.15 -12.35 3.80
C PRO A 71 10.89 -11.46 2.59
N VAL A 72 9.95 -10.53 2.74
CA VAL A 72 9.73 -9.43 1.81
C VAL A 72 10.74 -8.33 2.16
N GLY A 73 11.59 -7.95 1.21
CA GLY A 73 12.67 -7.00 1.48
C GLY A 73 13.57 -7.48 2.62
N THR A 74 13.53 -6.78 3.76
CA THR A 74 14.31 -7.10 4.96
C THR A 74 13.58 -8.01 5.96
N GLY A 75 12.33 -8.39 5.71
CA GLY A 75 11.50 -9.11 6.68
C GLY A 75 10.94 -8.22 7.80
N GLU A 76 10.99 -6.91 7.62
CA GLU A 76 10.50 -5.90 8.56
C GLU A 76 9.61 -4.89 7.82
N PRO A 77 8.72 -4.15 8.51
CA PRO A 77 7.99 -3.05 7.90
C PRO A 77 8.92 -2.05 7.21
N GLY A 78 8.61 -1.71 5.97
CA GLY A 78 9.46 -0.84 5.16
C GLY A 78 9.25 0.65 5.44
N ALA A 79 10.28 1.45 5.17
CA ALA A 79 10.25 2.88 5.43
C ALA A 79 9.20 3.64 4.59
N LEU A 80 8.83 3.14 3.41
CA LEU A 80 7.77 3.78 2.62
C LEU A 80 6.39 3.47 3.21
N TRP A 81 6.17 2.24 3.66
CA TRP A 81 4.97 1.87 4.40
C TRP A 81 4.76 2.77 5.62
N GLU A 82 5.79 2.96 6.44
CA GLU A 82 5.69 3.81 7.64
C GLU A 82 5.28 5.25 7.30
N LYS A 83 5.88 5.81 6.25
CA LYS A 83 5.54 7.17 5.77
C LYS A 83 4.08 7.26 5.31
N VAL A 84 3.66 6.34 4.45
CA VAL A 84 2.29 6.36 3.89
C VAL A 84 1.24 6.04 4.95
N HIS A 85 1.54 5.15 5.90
CA HIS A 85 0.67 4.91 7.05
C HIS A 85 0.57 6.14 7.95
N GLY A 86 1.66 6.89 8.12
CA GLY A 86 1.66 8.21 8.77
C GLY A 86 0.70 9.20 8.10
N TYR A 87 0.77 9.35 6.77
CA TYR A 87 -0.16 10.22 6.03
C TYR A 87 -1.62 9.80 6.20
N TYR A 88 -1.89 8.50 6.12
CA TYR A 88 -3.23 7.94 6.32
C TYR A 88 -3.78 8.21 7.73
N ARG A 89 -2.95 8.04 8.76
CA ARG A 89 -3.34 8.34 10.15
C ARG A 89 -3.61 9.82 10.35
N ALA A 90 -2.75 10.70 9.84
CA ALA A 90 -2.94 12.14 9.91
C ALA A 90 -4.24 12.56 9.21
N TYR A 91 -4.52 12.04 8.02
CA TYR A 91 -5.78 12.28 7.30
C TYR A 91 -7.01 11.83 8.10
N LYS A 92 -6.95 10.66 8.76
CA LYS A 92 -8.05 10.23 9.64
C LYS A 92 -8.24 11.13 10.85
N GLU A 93 -7.18 11.69 11.41
CA GLU A 93 -7.25 12.60 12.55
C GLU A 93 -7.94 13.92 12.18
N THR A 94 -7.73 14.45 10.96
CA THR A 94 -8.44 15.66 10.50
C THR A 94 -9.96 15.44 10.42
N LEU A 95 -10.39 14.25 9.97
CA LEU A 95 -11.81 13.88 9.94
C LEU A 95 -12.43 13.73 11.35
N ARG A 96 -11.63 13.32 12.34
CA ARG A 96 -12.09 13.17 13.73
C ARG A 96 -12.06 14.48 14.52
N GLY A 97 -11.16 15.39 14.17
CA GLY A 97 -11.03 16.71 14.80
C GLY A 97 -11.93 17.80 14.22
N GLY A 98 -12.61 17.53 13.10
CA GLY A 98 -13.56 18.44 12.45
C GLY A 98 -14.99 18.41 13.03
N SER A 99 -15.17 18.09 14.32
CA SER A 99 -16.45 18.20 15.03
C SER A 99 -16.53 19.47 15.86
#